data_AF-A0A956UE60-F1
#
_entry.id   AF-A0A956UE60-F1
#
_cell.length_a   1.000
_cell.length_b   1.000
_cell.length_c   1.000
_cell.angle_alpha   90.00
_cell.angle_beta   90.00
_cell.angle_gamma   90.00
#
_symmetry.space_group_name_H-M   'P 1'
#
loop_
_entity.id
_entity.type
_entity.pdbx_description
1 polymer ?
#
loop_
_entity_poly.entity_id
_entity_poly.type
_entity_poly.pdbx_seq_one_letter_code
_entity_poly.pdbx_strand_id
1 'polypeptide(L)'
;MRVIDFECSPPSSAVEQWAPSPLPEAPRGSGLTWAGQKPQVVPGYGMANYERIFGARRDGSSEGSPLDMTFEEFCADMEAAGVVKAFMSSPNPVTVNAVRTRPDLFMGLVRVSPFDGMLAVREFERIVREDGLHGLMVNP
;
A
#
# COMPACT_ATOMS: atom_id res chain seq x y z
N MET A 1 2.53 19.13 20.76
CA MET A 1 1.51 18.06 20.80
C MET A 1 2.12 16.84 20.10
N ARG A 2 1.76 15.60 20.47
CA ARG A 2 2.24 14.39 19.78
C ARG A 2 1.07 13.75 19.05
N VAL A 3 1.21 13.51 17.76
CA VAL A 3 0.14 13.04 16.87
C VAL A 3 0.57 11.74 16.18
N ILE A 4 -0.36 10.81 16.01
CA ILE A 4 -0.18 9.68 15.09
C ILE A 4 -1.09 9.95 13.90
N ASP A 5 -0.51 10.00 12.71
CA ASP A 5 -1.27 10.10 11.47
C ASP A 5 -1.60 8.68 11.00
N PHE A 6 -2.89 8.36 10.93
CA PHE A 6 -3.35 7.03 10.53
C PHE A 6 -3.48 6.85 9.02
N GLU A 7 -3.34 7.91 8.23
CA GLU A 7 -3.44 7.83 6.78
C GLU A 7 -2.69 9.00 6.13
N CYS A 8 -1.48 8.71 5.65
CA CYS A 8 -0.70 9.69 4.90
C CYS A 8 -0.50 9.26 3.44
N SER A 9 -0.60 10.23 2.54
CA SER A 9 -0.25 10.06 1.12
C SER A 9 1.21 10.46 0.90
N PRO A 10 1.96 9.71 0.09
CA PRO A 10 3.33 10.05 -0.24
C PRO A 10 3.37 11.33 -1.08
N PRO A 11 4.45 12.12 -0.98
CA PRO A 11 4.68 13.23 -1.88
C PRO A 11 5.03 12.73 -3.29
N SER A 12 4.89 13.61 -4.29
CA SER A 12 5.13 13.32 -5.70
C SER A 12 6.52 12.72 -5.93
N SER A 13 7.56 13.26 -5.28
CA SER A 13 8.93 12.78 -5.47
C SER A 13 9.11 11.32 -5.06
N ALA A 14 8.44 10.88 -3.99
CA ALA A 14 8.51 9.49 -3.52
C ALA A 14 7.80 8.54 -4.49
N VAL A 15 6.70 9.00 -5.10
CA VAL A 15 6.01 8.24 -6.15
C VAL A 15 6.88 8.14 -7.40
N GLU A 16 7.44 9.25 -7.88
CA GLU A 16 8.31 9.28 -9.06
C GLU A 16 9.56 8.39 -8.89
N GLN A 17 10.13 8.39 -7.69
CA GLN A 17 11.37 7.66 -7.41
C GLN A 17 11.15 6.16 -7.20
N TRP A 18 10.05 5.77 -6.54
CA TRP A 18 9.89 4.39 -6.03
C TRP A 18 8.71 3.63 -6.62
N ALA A 19 7.74 4.31 -7.25
CA ALA A 19 6.63 3.61 -7.87
C ALA A 19 7.08 2.90 -9.17
N PRO A 20 6.45 1.77 -9.53
CA PRO A 20 6.68 1.15 -10.82
C PRO A 20 6.29 2.08 -11.97
N SER A 21 7.09 2.09 -13.03
CA SER A 21 6.80 2.81 -14.27
C SER A 21 6.60 1.82 -15.43
N PRO A 22 5.48 1.89 -16.18
CA PRO A 22 4.34 2.77 -15.94
C PRO A 22 3.54 2.36 -14.71
N LEU A 23 2.83 3.32 -14.09
CA LEU A 23 1.81 3.04 -13.09
C LEU A 23 0.70 2.19 -13.76
N PRO A 24 0.37 0.99 -13.26
CA PRO A 24 -0.65 0.15 -13.89
C PRO A 24 -2.03 0.81 -13.82
N GLU A 25 -2.81 0.78 -14.92
CA GLU A 25 -4.10 1.48 -15.03
C GLU A 25 -5.24 0.89 -14.19
N ALA A 26 -5.37 -0.44 -14.04
CA ALA A 26 -6.28 -1.18 -13.12
C ALA A 26 -6.33 -2.69 -13.47
N PRO A 27 -6.92 -3.57 -12.61
CA PRO A 27 -7.03 -3.45 -11.16
C PRO A 27 -5.75 -4.00 -10.51
N ARG A 28 -5.34 -3.34 -9.43
CA ARG A 28 -4.11 -3.67 -8.70
C ARG A 28 -4.25 -5.09 -8.15
N GLY A 29 -3.30 -5.95 -8.50
CA GLY A 29 -3.04 -7.17 -7.73
C GLY A 29 -2.37 -6.82 -6.39
N SER A 30 -2.08 -7.85 -5.63
CA SER A 30 -1.42 -7.79 -4.34
C SER A 30 0.06 -7.60 -4.58
N GLY A 31 0.46 -6.32 -4.62
CA GLY A 31 1.80 -5.93 -5.03
C GLY A 31 2.08 -6.20 -6.51
N LEU A 32 3.38 -6.24 -6.86
CA LEU A 32 3.86 -6.50 -8.22
C LEU A 32 4.33 -7.95 -8.43
N THR A 33 4.60 -8.67 -7.35
CA THR A 33 5.20 -10.02 -7.36
C THR A 33 4.38 -11.03 -8.18
N TRP A 34 3.06 -10.89 -8.15
CA TRP A 34 2.11 -11.81 -8.79
C TRP A 34 1.37 -11.18 -9.97
N ALA A 35 1.86 -10.06 -10.49
CA ALA A 35 1.23 -9.36 -11.60
C ALA A 35 1.01 -10.30 -12.80
N GLY A 36 -0.22 -10.32 -13.34
CA GLY A 36 -0.61 -11.18 -14.45
C GLY A 36 -0.90 -12.65 -14.10
N GLN A 37 -0.72 -13.05 -12.84
CA GLN A 37 -1.09 -14.40 -12.40
C GLN A 37 -2.56 -14.47 -11.97
N LYS A 38 -3.22 -15.59 -12.29
CA LYS A 38 -4.59 -15.84 -11.82
C LYS A 38 -4.56 -16.50 -10.44
N PRO A 39 -5.42 -16.06 -9.50
CA PRO A 39 -5.55 -16.71 -8.21
C PRO A 39 -5.91 -18.19 -8.37
N GLN A 40 -5.21 -19.04 -7.62
CA GLN A 40 -5.56 -20.44 -7.52
C GLN A 40 -6.89 -20.59 -6.75
N VAL A 41 -7.86 -21.26 -7.36
CA VAL A 41 -9.12 -21.62 -6.69
C VAL A 41 -8.96 -22.99 -6.06
N VAL A 42 -9.11 -23.07 -4.73
CA VAL A 42 -9.10 -24.34 -3.99
C VAL A 42 -10.54 -24.71 -3.64
N PRO A 43 -11.06 -25.88 -4.07
CA PRO A 43 -12.41 -26.32 -3.74
C PRO A 43 -12.65 -26.32 -2.23
N GLY A 44 -13.77 -25.75 -1.78
CA GLY A 44 -14.12 -25.63 -0.36
C GLY A 44 -13.48 -24.45 0.39
N TYR A 45 -12.55 -23.71 -0.22
CA TYR A 45 -11.96 -22.50 0.37
C TYR A 45 -12.70 -21.23 -0.10
N GLY A 46 -13.12 -20.41 0.86
CA GLY A 46 -14.03 -19.29 0.65
C GLY A 46 -13.33 -17.99 0.28
N MET A 47 -13.11 -17.74 -1.01
CA MET A 47 -12.80 -16.41 -1.55
C MET A 47 -13.83 -15.96 -2.62
N ALA A 48 -14.71 -16.86 -3.05
CA ALA A 48 -15.75 -16.57 -4.05
C ALA A 48 -16.77 -15.49 -3.62
N ASN A 49 -16.89 -15.22 -2.31
CA ASN A 49 -17.78 -14.17 -1.82
C ASN A 49 -17.18 -12.75 -1.95
N TYR A 50 -15.88 -12.63 -2.23
CA TYR A 50 -15.22 -11.32 -2.26
C TYR A 50 -15.68 -10.49 -3.46
N GLU A 51 -16.07 -11.14 -4.56
CA GLU A 51 -16.72 -10.48 -5.69
C GLU A 51 -18.06 -9.83 -5.28
N ARG A 52 -18.80 -10.43 -4.34
CA ARG A 52 -20.05 -9.83 -3.82
C ARG A 52 -19.80 -8.70 -2.84
N ILE A 53 -18.79 -8.83 -1.97
CA ILE A 53 -18.47 -7.84 -0.94
C ILE A 53 -17.82 -6.59 -1.56
N PHE A 54 -16.89 -6.79 -2.49
CA PHE A 54 -16.03 -5.73 -3.01
C PHE A 54 -16.32 -5.37 -4.47
N GLY A 55 -17.19 -6.11 -5.17
CA GLY A 55 -17.44 -5.91 -6.61
C GLY A 55 -17.89 -4.49 -6.98
N ALA A 56 -18.67 -3.83 -6.11
CA ALA A 56 -19.10 -2.44 -6.33
C ALA A 56 -17.97 -1.40 -6.22
N ARG A 57 -16.80 -1.79 -5.67
CA ARG A 57 -15.63 -0.92 -5.46
C ARG A 57 -14.47 -1.24 -6.39
N ARG A 58 -14.63 -2.20 -7.31
CA ARG A 58 -13.60 -2.63 -8.26
C ARG A 58 -13.07 -1.50 -9.15
N ASP A 59 -13.91 -0.51 -9.41
CA ASP A 59 -13.58 0.65 -10.25
C ASP A 59 -13.36 1.93 -9.42
N GLY A 60 -13.31 1.82 -8.09
CA GLY A 60 -13.37 2.96 -7.18
C GLY A 60 -12.17 3.04 -6.24
N SER A 61 -11.12 3.74 -6.65
CA SER A 61 -10.21 4.41 -5.71
C SER A 61 -9.68 5.71 -6.30
N SER A 62 -10.18 6.85 -5.85
CA SER A 62 -9.46 8.11 -6.02
C SER A 62 -8.42 8.18 -4.92
N GLU A 63 -7.20 7.75 -5.19
CA GLU A 63 -6.06 8.23 -4.40
C GLU A 63 -6.00 9.75 -4.62
N GLY A 64 -5.95 10.53 -3.53
CA GLY A 64 -5.75 11.97 -3.63
C GLY A 64 -4.45 12.24 -4.40
N SER A 65 -4.41 13.35 -5.15
CA SER A 65 -3.19 13.73 -5.86
C SER A 65 -2.01 13.80 -4.87
N PRO A 66 -0.84 13.25 -5.23
CA PRO A 66 0.36 13.39 -4.41
C PRO A 66 0.66 14.85 -4.09
N LEU A 67 1.18 15.12 -2.90
CA LEU A 67 1.64 16.46 -2.53
C LEU A 67 2.85 16.83 -3.38
N ASP A 68 2.83 18.01 -4.02
CA ASP A 68 3.92 18.48 -4.87
C ASP A 68 5.08 19.03 -4.02
N MET A 69 5.91 18.11 -3.51
CA MET A 69 7.06 18.39 -2.65
C MET A 69 8.03 17.21 -2.62
N THR A 70 9.19 17.39 -2.00
CA THR A 70 10.16 16.30 -1.77
C THR A 70 9.76 15.41 -0.59
N PHE A 71 10.32 14.20 -0.54
CA PHE A 71 10.13 13.28 0.58
C PHE A 71 10.72 13.85 1.88
N GLU A 72 11.85 14.55 1.78
CA GLU A 72 12.52 15.20 2.90
C GLU A 72 11.69 16.36 3.47
N GLU A 73 11.16 17.24 2.61
CA GLU A 73 10.28 18.32 3.03
C GLU A 73 9.01 17.77 3.69
N PHE A 74 8.42 16.71 3.13
CA PHE A 74 7.26 16.05 3.69
C PHE A 74 7.52 15.49 5.10
N CYS A 75 8.68 14.88 5.31
CA CYS A 75 9.10 14.41 6.63
C CYS A 75 9.27 15.57 7.61
N ALA A 76 9.90 16.67 7.18
CA ALA A 76 10.11 17.85 8.02
C ALA A 76 8.77 18.49 8.44
N ASP A 77 7.80 18.55 7.54
CA ASP A 77 6.46 19.08 7.84
C ASP A 77 5.72 18.22 8.86
N MET A 78 5.79 16.89 8.74
CA MET A 78 5.22 15.97 9.73
C MET A 78 5.86 16.14 11.11
N GLU A 79 7.18 16.25 11.18
CA GLU A 79 7.91 16.49 12.43
C GLU A 79 7.52 17.83 13.06
N ALA A 80 7.45 18.90 12.26
CA ALA A 80 7.04 20.23 12.70
C ALA A 80 5.59 20.24 13.22
N ALA A 81 4.71 19.43 12.63
CA ALA A 81 3.35 19.21 13.10
C ALA A 81 3.25 18.34 14.37
N GLY A 82 4.37 17.77 14.84
CA GLY A 82 4.43 16.89 16.00
C GLY A 82 3.94 15.46 15.73
N VAL A 83 3.96 15.02 14.47
CA VAL A 83 3.67 13.63 14.09
C VAL A 83 4.83 12.75 14.54
N VAL A 84 4.52 11.71 15.32
CA VAL A 84 5.50 10.76 15.85
C VAL A 84 5.44 9.41 15.15
N LYS A 85 4.36 9.14 14.43
CA LYS A 85 4.25 8.03 13.50
C LYS A 85 3.17 8.31 12.46
N ALA A 86 3.43 7.95 11.22
CA ALA A 86 2.48 8.04 10.11
C ALA A 86 2.29 6.68 9.44
N PHE A 87 1.04 6.31 9.16
CA PHE A 87 0.70 5.08 8.45
C PHE A 87 0.59 5.35 6.95
N MET A 88 1.34 4.58 6.15
CA MET A 88 1.34 4.70 4.69
C MET A 88 0.84 3.39 4.05
N SER A 89 -0.09 3.50 3.11
CA SER A 89 -0.67 2.37 2.36
C SER A 89 -0.73 2.63 0.86
N SER A 90 0.31 3.28 0.33
CA SER A 90 0.52 3.53 -1.09
C SER A 90 1.04 2.28 -1.82
N PRO A 91 1.28 2.30 -3.14
CA PRO A 91 1.87 1.16 -3.84
C PRO A 91 3.05 0.57 -3.04
N ASN A 92 3.06 -0.75 -2.84
CA ASN A 92 3.97 -1.40 -1.89
C ASN A 92 5.45 -0.97 -2.03
N PRO A 93 6.02 -0.79 -3.24
CA PRO A 93 7.37 -0.26 -3.38
C PRO A 93 7.60 1.12 -2.74
N VAL A 94 6.65 2.05 -2.87
CA VAL A 94 6.73 3.39 -2.26
C VAL A 94 6.69 3.27 -0.73
N THR A 95 5.73 2.49 -0.22
CA THR A 95 5.56 2.27 1.21
C THR A 95 6.78 1.59 1.85
N VAL A 96 7.34 0.56 1.20
CA VAL A 96 8.55 -0.14 1.66
C VAL A 96 9.74 0.82 1.73
N ASN A 97 9.93 1.66 0.69
CA ASN A 97 11.04 2.60 0.69
C ASN A 97 10.86 3.73 1.72
N ALA A 98 9.64 4.25 1.92
CA ALA A 98 9.37 5.24 2.96
C ALA A 98 9.71 4.70 4.36
N VAL A 99 9.29 3.47 4.67
CA VAL A 99 9.59 2.79 5.94
C VAL A 99 11.09 2.51 6.09
N ARG A 100 11.78 2.10 5.03
CA ARG A 100 13.24 1.87 5.07
C ARG A 100 14.03 3.16 5.28
N THR A 101 13.62 4.25 4.64
CA THR A 101 14.32 5.55 4.71
C THR A 101 14.09 6.24 6.05
N ARG A 102 12.85 6.18 6.59
CA ARG A 102 12.45 6.85 7.83
C ARG A 102 11.63 5.92 8.74
N PRO A 103 12.21 4.83 9.27
CA PRO A 103 11.50 3.86 10.11
C PRO A 103 11.04 4.46 11.46
N ASP A 104 11.70 5.53 11.88
CA ASP A 104 11.34 6.33 13.04
C ASP A 104 10.03 7.09 12.83
N LEU A 105 9.69 7.46 11.59
CA LEU A 105 8.51 8.25 11.27
C LEU A 105 7.37 7.45 10.61
N PHE A 106 7.66 6.39 9.86
CA PHE A 106 6.64 5.64 9.12
C PHE A 106 6.38 4.23 9.64
N MET A 107 5.12 3.82 9.53
CA MET A 107 4.66 2.42 9.54
C MET A 107 3.95 2.14 8.23
N GLY A 108 4.31 1.04 7.56
CA GLY A 108 3.68 0.67 6.29
C GLY A 108 2.62 -0.40 6.45
N LEU A 109 1.53 -0.26 5.70
CA LEU A 109 0.52 -1.29 5.52
C LEU A 109 0.67 -1.91 4.13
N VAL A 110 0.70 -3.24 4.07
CA VAL A 110 0.74 -3.96 2.81
C VAL A 110 -0.58 -3.76 2.09
N ARG A 111 -0.53 -3.14 0.91
CA ARG A 111 -1.68 -2.96 0.03
C ARG A 111 -1.88 -4.25 -0.76
N VAL A 112 -3.02 -4.91 -0.55
CA VAL A 112 -3.40 -6.13 -1.27
C VAL A 112 -4.79 -6.01 -1.88
N SER A 113 -5.02 -6.81 -2.92
CA SER A 113 -6.34 -6.91 -3.54
C SER A 113 -7.15 -8.04 -2.94
N PRO A 114 -8.42 -7.81 -2.58
CA PRO A 114 -9.34 -8.88 -2.20
C PRO A 114 -9.57 -9.88 -3.35
N PHE A 115 -9.41 -9.46 -4.61
CA PHE A 115 -9.69 -10.32 -5.77
C PHE A 115 -8.59 -11.34 -6.05
N ASP A 116 -7.46 -11.24 -5.36
CA ASP A 116 -6.29 -12.08 -5.59
C ASP A 116 -6.23 -13.37 -4.75
N GLY A 117 -7.20 -13.56 -3.85
CA GLY A 117 -7.29 -14.76 -3.01
C GLY A 117 -5.96 -15.10 -2.31
N MET A 118 -5.45 -16.32 -2.52
CA MET A 118 -4.20 -16.76 -1.88
C MET A 118 -2.94 -16.03 -2.39
N LEU A 119 -2.98 -15.38 -3.56
CA LEU A 119 -1.85 -14.54 -4.01
C LEU A 119 -1.71 -13.32 -3.10
N ALA A 120 -2.83 -12.75 -2.63
CA ALA A 120 -2.84 -11.66 -1.66
C ALA A 120 -2.21 -12.06 -0.33
N VAL A 121 -2.55 -13.24 0.16
CA VAL A 121 -2.01 -13.78 1.41
C VAL A 121 -0.51 -14.03 1.30
N ARG A 122 -0.04 -14.61 0.18
CA ARG A 122 1.39 -14.87 -0.05
C ARG A 122 2.18 -13.58 -0.17
N GLU A 123 1.65 -12.57 -0.86
CA GLU A 123 2.33 -11.27 -0.92
C GLU A 123 2.37 -10.60 0.45
N PHE A 124 1.27 -10.64 1.20
CA PHE A 124 1.23 -10.11 2.56
C PHE A 124 2.30 -10.77 3.44
N GLU A 125 2.38 -12.10 3.42
CA GLU A 125 3.39 -12.84 4.17
C GLU A 125 4.81 -12.45 3.74
N ARG A 126 5.07 -12.39 2.42
CA ARG A 126 6.38 -12.03 1.88
C ARG A 126 6.81 -10.64 2.35
N ILE A 127 5.96 -9.62 2.15
CA ILE A 127 6.30 -8.22 2.47
C ILE A 127 6.48 -8.04 3.99
N VAL A 128 5.63 -8.64 4.82
CA VAL A 128 5.79 -8.54 6.28
C VAL A 128 7.11 -9.18 6.74
N ARG A 129 7.46 -10.35 6.19
CA ARG A 129 8.68 -11.07 6.59
C ARG A 129 9.96 -10.48 6.04
N GLU A 130 9.96 -10.07 4.77
CA GLU A 130 11.15 -9.68 4.03
C GLU A 130 11.36 -8.16 4.00
N ASP A 131 10.28 -7.39 3.87
CA ASP A 131 10.34 -5.94 3.69
C ASP A 131 9.96 -5.16 4.97
N GLY A 132 9.44 -5.84 5.99
CA GLY A 132 9.21 -5.28 7.32
C GLY A 132 8.01 -4.34 7.44
N LEU A 133 6.99 -4.51 6.59
CA LEU A 133 5.72 -3.79 6.78
C LEU A 133 4.89 -4.39 7.93
N HIS A 134 3.98 -3.58 8.48
CA HIS A 134 3.46 -3.79 9.84
C HIS A 134 1.99 -4.21 9.90
N GLY A 135 1.27 -4.15 8.77
CA GLY A 135 -0.16 -4.43 8.76
C GLY A 135 -0.72 -4.56 7.36
N LEU A 136 -2.04 -4.60 7.25
CA LEU A 136 -2.77 -4.91 6.01
C LEU A 136 -3.68 -3.74 5.63
N MET A 137 -3.65 -3.35 4.36
CA MET A 137 -4.64 -2.49 3.72
C MET A 137 -5.27 -3.26 2.56
N VAL A 138 -6.56 -3.55 2.67
CA VAL A 138 -7.30 -4.24 1.61
C VAL A 138 -7.93 -3.18 0.72
N ASN A 139 -7.50 -3.12 -0.55
CA ASN A 139 -8.01 -2.16 -1.52
C ASN A 139 -8.41 -2.91 -2.82
N PRO A 140 -9.71 -2.91 -3.19
CA PRO A 140 -10.22 -3.54 -4.40
C PRO A 140 -9.64 -2.98 -5.71
#